data_AF-A0A8H5XSC2-F1
#
_entry.id   AF-A0A8H5XSC2-F1
#
_cell.length_a   1.000
_cell.length_b   1.000
_cell.length_c   1.000
_cell.angle_alpha   90.00
_cell.angle_beta   90.00
_cell.angle_gamma   90.00
#
_symmetry.space_group_name_H-M   'P 1'
#
loop_
_entity.id
_entity.type
_entity.pdbx_description
1 polymer ?
#
loop_
_entity_poly.entity_id
_entity_poly.type
_entity_poly.pdbx_seq_one_letter_code
_entity_poly.pdbx_strand_id
1 'polypeptide(L)'
;MFASTLRYHNGTFYLISSWASKELGTPQYALSTTNNPYDNLAWSNVKWLETPGLTIDPDIFFDDDGSVILSSAGDPIIAMYLDLDTGKTSEPWNLWEGTGGSSPEGPHIYKKDGFYYLLIAEGRTQLNHSATIARSTSLKGPWEPSPHNPLVSNRDTDDYFQTVGHADLFQDSRGNWWGVALSTRGGPRLYRDLIQPLGRETVLFPVSWLSGHWPIADRAQGNMTGPLPQSSVISQGVGPTVGLPDVVDFETGSAIPSHWVSWRAPFDANDLTVSPRESRNTLRLTSSRANLTTDSIFNATKEGVTALFRRQEHTYFNFSVNIHLGFGTSNGHEVGVSNFALPDQHVDIGIVYLKNDKMELLPNFRLRARSVNAYPLPPEIIKPISKEWCLGEIEIQISSNNETHCDVYARKGHEEIKVGSYSKALLTSDGATSGGVLGVYATQNGGQRTFYGYVSKWRYSPVAQKIGYKEVIKI
;
A
#
# COMPACT_ATOMS: atom_id res chain seq x y z
N MET A 1 3.00 7.60 -7.49
CA MET A 1 4.02 6.55 -7.69
C MET A 1 3.32 5.29 -8.14
N PHE A 2 3.76 4.73 -9.26
CA PHE A 2 3.27 3.46 -9.82
C PHE A 2 4.32 2.36 -9.53
N ALA A 3 4.39 1.30 -10.34
CA ALA A 3 5.35 0.22 -10.16
C ALA A 3 6.77 0.76 -10.03
N SER A 4 7.56 0.06 -9.21
CA SER A 4 8.94 0.42 -8.93
C SER A 4 9.81 -0.80 -9.14
N THR A 5 10.98 -0.59 -9.75
CA THR A 5 11.95 -1.65 -9.97
C THR A 5 13.23 -1.34 -9.22
N LEU A 6 13.75 -2.34 -8.48
CA LEU A 6 15.01 -2.26 -7.75
C LEU A 6 16.04 -3.15 -8.43
N ARG A 7 17.20 -2.58 -8.75
CA ARG A 7 18.33 -3.27 -9.37
C ARG A 7 19.61 -2.98 -8.61
N TYR A 8 20.57 -3.89 -8.68
CA TYR A 8 21.89 -3.73 -8.09
C TYR A 8 22.96 -3.95 -9.16
N HIS A 9 23.90 -3.01 -9.26
CA HIS A 9 25.03 -3.10 -10.18
C HIS A 9 26.25 -2.38 -9.60
N ASN A 10 27.39 -3.06 -9.58
CA ASN A 10 28.70 -2.53 -9.14
C ASN A 10 28.68 -1.73 -7.83
N GLY A 11 28.04 -2.26 -6.77
CA GLY A 11 28.03 -1.60 -5.47
C GLY A 11 26.84 -0.65 -5.23
N THR A 12 26.02 -0.41 -6.25
CA THR A 12 24.94 0.60 -6.19
C THR A 12 23.58 -0.04 -6.43
N PHE A 13 22.62 0.31 -5.60
CA PHE A 13 21.19 0.05 -5.79
C PHE A 13 20.56 1.18 -6.60
N TYR A 14 19.69 0.82 -7.54
CA TYR A 14 18.94 1.72 -8.42
C TYR A 14 17.45 1.44 -8.23
N LEU A 15 16.70 2.41 -7.73
CA LEU A 15 15.24 2.35 -7.59
C LEU A 15 14.63 3.30 -8.60
N ILE A 16 13.96 2.74 -9.61
CA ILE A 16 13.28 3.48 -10.67
C ILE A 16 11.77 3.27 -10.57
N SER A 17 10.98 4.31 -10.83
CA SER A 17 9.51 4.22 -10.85
C SER A 17 8.88 5.33 -11.69
N SER A 18 7.62 5.17 -12.06
CA SER A 18 6.82 6.24 -12.66
C SER A 18 6.12 7.10 -11.59
N TRP A 19 6.43 8.39 -11.62
CA TRP A 19 5.69 9.40 -10.88
C TRP A 19 4.58 9.97 -11.77
N ALA A 20 3.33 9.71 -11.41
CA ALA A 20 2.16 10.29 -12.07
C ALA A 20 1.41 11.21 -11.11
N SER A 21 1.06 12.42 -11.58
CA SER A 21 0.18 13.36 -10.87
C SER A 21 -0.60 14.21 -11.87
N LYS A 22 -1.67 14.85 -11.41
CA LYS A 22 -2.50 15.72 -12.26
C LYS A 22 -1.69 16.94 -12.76
N GLU A 23 -0.76 17.42 -11.95
CA GLU A 23 0.07 18.59 -12.22
C GLU A 23 1.13 18.31 -13.31
N LEU A 24 1.64 17.08 -13.39
CA LEU A 24 2.61 16.70 -14.42
C LEU A 24 1.97 16.44 -15.80
N GLY A 25 0.67 16.12 -15.84
CA GLY A 25 -0.06 15.80 -17.08
C GLY A 25 0.29 14.43 -17.66
N THR A 26 1.55 13.99 -17.57
CA THR A 26 2.04 12.67 -17.98
C THR A 26 2.90 12.05 -16.87
N PRO A 27 3.05 10.71 -16.83
CA PRO A 27 4.03 10.07 -15.96
C PRO A 27 5.45 10.57 -16.26
N GLN A 28 6.29 10.62 -15.24
CA GLN A 28 7.72 10.94 -15.33
C GLN A 28 8.52 9.87 -14.60
N TYR A 29 9.63 9.41 -15.17
CA TYR A 29 10.50 8.44 -14.51
C TYR A 29 11.36 9.12 -13.45
N ALA A 30 11.32 8.56 -12.24
CA ALA A 30 12.09 8.98 -11.09
C ALA A 30 13.09 7.87 -10.73
N LEU A 31 14.38 8.19 -10.72
CA LEU A 31 15.46 7.31 -10.30
C LEU A 31 16.11 7.81 -9.02
N SER A 32 16.26 6.93 -8.04
CA SER A 32 17.05 7.17 -6.83
C SER A 32 18.09 6.06 -6.66
N THR A 33 19.25 6.40 -6.10
CA THR A 33 20.37 5.45 -5.94
C THR A 33 20.89 5.45 -4.51
N THR A 34 21.48 4.33 -4.09
CA THR A 34 22.15 4.22 -2.79
C THR A 34 23.18 3.09 -2.80
N ASN A 35 24.18 3.15 -1.94
CA ASN A 35 25.05 2.00 -1.62
C ASN A 35 24.62 1.29 -0.33
N ASN A 36 23.65 1.83 0.39
CA ASN A 36 23.11 1.29 1.63
C ASN A 36 21.56 1.35 1.58
N PRO A 37 20.89 0.25 1.19
CA PRO A 37 19.43 0.22 1.06
C PRO A 37 18.72 0.21 2.42
N TYR A 38 19.46 0.04 3.53
CA TYR A 38 18.91 -0.04 4.88
C TYR A 38 18.82 1.32 5.59
N ASP A 39 19.42 2.37 5.02
CA ASP A 39 19.39 3.73 5.56
C ASP A 39 18.60 4.64 4.62
N ASN A 40 17.45 5.13 5.09
CA ASN A 40 16.57 6.02 4.32
C ASN A 40 17.27 7.33 3.93
N LEU A 41 18.26 7.78 4.70
CA LEU A 41 19.01 9.01 4.40
C LEU A 41 20.17 8.79 3.41
N ALA A 42 20.52 7.53 3.11
CA ALA A 42 21.56 7.20 2.15
C ALA A 42 21.09 7.25 0.69
N TRP A 43 19.78 7.31 0.46
CA TRP A 43 19.21 7.45 -0.88
C TRP A 43 19.49 8.84 -1.45
N SER A 44 19.91 8.89 -2.71
CA SER A 44 20.10 10.12 -3.45
C SER A 44 18.79 10.89 -3.60
N ASN A 45 18.89 12.19 -3.85
CA ASN A 45 17.76 12.93 -4.40
C ASN A 45 17.28 12.29 -5.70
N VAL A 46 15.99 12.48 -6.01
CA VAL A 46 15.38 11.98 -7.24
C VAL A 46 16.05 12.60 -8.46
N LYS A 47 16.54 11.74 -9.35
CA LYS A 47 16.94 12.09 -10.71
C LYS A 47 15.77 11.81 -11.65
N TRP A 48 15.30 12.85 -12.34
CA TRP A 48 14.29 12.71 -13.38
C TRP A 48 14.95 12.21 -14.66
N LEU A 49 14.37 11.19 -15.27
CA LEU A 49 14.83 10.64 -16.55
C LEU A 49 13.90 11.05 -17.68
N GLU A 50 14.45 11.11 -18.88
CA GLU A 50 13.66 11.29 -20.09
C GLU A 50 12.61 10.17 -20.21
N THR A 51 11.34 10.56 -20.36
CA THR A 51 10.20 9.64 -20.36
C THR A 51 9.49 9.73 -21.72
N PRO A 52 9.46 8.65 -22.52
CA PRO A 52 8.84 8.69 -23.85
C PRO A 52 7.32 8.60 -23.72
N GLY A 53 6.60 9.66 -24.08
CA GLY A 53 5.13 9.63 -24.19
C GLY A 53 4.40 9.30 -22.88
N LEU A 54 3.39 8.42 -22.95
CA LEU A 54 2.52 8.03 -21.82
C LEU A 54 2.88 6.63 -21.29
N THR A 55 4.15 6.43 -20.99
CA THR A 55 4.71 5.12 -20.61
C THR A 55 4.87 4.99 -19.10
N ILE A 56 4.81 3.75 -18.60
CA ILE A 56 4.87 3.41 -17.17
C ILE A 56 5.70 2.14 -16.94
N ASP A 57 5.94 1.80 -15.67
CA ASP A 57 6.62 0.57 -15.25
C ASP A 57 8.05 0.46 -15.82
N PRO A 58 8.92 1.45 -15.55
CA PRO A 58 10.29 1.41 -16.01
C PRO A 58 11.11 0.34 -15.27
N ASP A 59 12.02 -0.31 -16.00
CA ASP A 59 13.08 -1.17 -15.48
C ASP A 59 14.43 -0.78 -16.11
N ILE A 60 15.52 -1.07 -15.42
CA ILE A 60 16.89 -0.92 -15.88
C ILE A 60 17.55 -2.29 -15.96
N PHE A 61 18.08 -2.63 -17.13
CA PHE A 61 18.92 -3.80 -17.35
C PHE A 61 20.36 -3.37 -17.68
N PHE A 62 21.33 -3.97 -17.00
CA PHE A 62 22.75 -3.74 -17.24
C PHE A 62 23.29 -4.90 -18.08
N ASP A 63 23.76 -4.61 -19.30
CA ASP A 63 24.28 -5.64 -20.21
C ASP A 63 25.79 -5.84 -20.03
N ASP A 64 26.29 -6.97 -20.52
CA ASP A 64 27.70 -7.37 -20.42
C ASP A 64 28.63 -6.46 -21.24
N ASP A 65 28.12 -5.75 -22.24
CA ASP A 65 28.88 -4.80 -23.05
C ASP A 65 29.00 -3.41 -22.41
N GLY A 66 28.42 -3.23 -21.22
CA GLY A 66 28.39 -1.97 -20.47
C GLY A 66 27.22 -1.06 -20.82
N SER A 67 26.37 -1.44 -21.79
CA SER A 67 25.14 -0.71 -22.08
C SER A 67 24.15 -0.81 -20.94
N VAL A 68 23.42 0.28 -20.71
CA VAL A 68 22.29 0.32 -19.78
C VAL A 68 21.02 0.47 -20.59
N ILE A 69 20.10 -0.46 -20.43
CA ILE A 69 18.85 -0.53 -21.16
C ILE A 69 17.72 -0.13 -20.22
N LEU A 70 16.93 0.86 -20.59
CA LEU A 70 15.67 1.18 -19.92
C LEU A 70 14.53 0.54 -20.71
N SER A 71 13.77 -0.35 -20.10
CA SER A 71 12.54 -0.91 -20.68
C SER A 71 11.31 -0.33 -19.97
N SER A 72 10.20 -0.19 -20.69
CA SER A 72 8.96 0.36 -20.15
C SER A 72 7.73 -0.18 -20.87
N ALA A 73 6.59 -0.17 -20.18
CA ALA A 73 5.30 -0.36 -20.81
C ALA A 73 5.10 0.67 -21.92
N GLY A 74 4.49 0.23 -23.02
CA GLY A 74 4.17 0.98 -24.23
C GLY A 74 3.25 0.13 -25.12
N ASP A 75 2.86 0.64 -26.29
CA ASP A 75 2.09 -0.14 -27.27
C ASP A 75 2.88 -0.22 -28.59
N PRO A 76 3.82 -1.19 -28.75
CA PRO A 76 4.15 -2.31 -27.85
C PRO A 76 5.16 -1.95 -26.73
N ILE A 77 5.63 -2.95 -25.96
CA ILE A 77 6.73 -2.75 -25.00
C ILE A 77 7.95 -2.16 -25.70
N ILE A 78 8.57 -1.15 -25.09
CA ILE A 78 9.70 -0.42 -25.66
C ILE A 78 10.96 -0.54 -24.82
N ALA A 79 12.10 -0.28 -25.45
CA ALA A 79 13.36 -0.03 -24.77
C ALA A 79 14.12 1.17 -25.36
N MET A 80 15.00 1.75 -24.55
CA MET A 80 15.99 2.75 -24.93
C MET A 80 17.35 2.43 -24.31
N TYR A 81 18.42 2.94 -24.90
CA TYR A 81 19.68 3.08 -24.17
C TYR A 81 19.55 4.25 -23.19
N LEU A 82 20.02 4.06 -21.96
CA LEU A 82 20.01 5.05 -20.89
C LEU A 82 21.43 5.49 -20.55
N ASP A 83 21.67 6.80 -20.59
CA ASP A 83 22.84 7.39 -19.98
C ASP A 83 22.53 7.70 -18.51
N LEU A 84 23.12 6.93 -17.59
CA LEU A 84 22.90 7.07 -16.16
C LEU A 84 23.43 8.39 -15.58
N ASP A 85 24.40 9.05 -16.23
CA ASP A 85 25.01 10.30 -15.78
C ASP A 85 24.17 11.51 -16.19
N THR A 86 23.56 11.47 -17.37
CA THR A 86 22.73 12.59 -17.85
C THR A 86 21.23 12.37 -17.66
N GLY A 87 20.78 11.12 -17.53
CA GLY A 87 19.36 10.74 -17.50
C GLY A 87 18.67 10.83 -18.86
N LYS A 88 19.43 11.01 -19.94
CA LYS A 88 18.93 11.04 -21.32
C LYS A 88 18.81 9.65 -21.90
N THR A 89 17.92 9.51 -22.87
CA THR A 89 17.66 8.24 -23.53
C THR A 89 17.89 8.33 -25.03
N SER A 90 18.22 7.21 -25.67
CA SER A 90 18.17 7.11 -27.14
C SER A 90 16.72 7.17 -27.63
N GLU A 91 16.54 7.24 -28.96
CA GLU A 91 15.24 6.92 -29.57
C GLU A 91 14.77 5.52 -29.16
N PRO A 92 13.47 5.34 -28.87
CA PRO A 92 12.93 4.06 -28.44
C PRO A 92 12.83 3.07 -29.61
N TRP A 93 12.94 1.79 -29.28
CA TRP A 93 12.61 0.70 -30.20
C TRP A 93 11.64 -0.27 -29.56
N ASN A 94 10.88 -0.98 -30.40
CA ASN A 94 9.93 -1.98 -29.96
C ASN A 94 10.66 -3.27 -29.55
N LEU A 95 10.30 -3.79 -28.39
CA LEU A 95 10.69 -5.12 -27.94
C LEU A 95 9.65 -6.14 -28.41
N TRP A 96 8.55 -6.31 -27.65
CA TRP A 96 7.58 -7.37 -27.87
C TRP A 96 6.15 -6.89 -27.65
N GLU A 97 5.23 -7.38 -28.47
CA GLU A 97 3.79 -7.09 -28.37
C GLU A 97 3.08 -7.91 -27.28
N GLY A 98 3.75 -8.91 -26.70
CA GLY A 98 3.14 -9.89 -25.81
C GLY A 98 2.50 -11.06 -26.55
N THR A 99 1.70 -11.84 -25.82
CA THR A 99 1.00 -13.04 -26.33
C THR A 99 -0.36 -12.73 -26.95
N GLY A 100 -0.73 -11.44 -27.02
CA GLY A 100 -2.04 -10.96 -27.45
C GLY A 100 -3.00 -10.61 -26.31
N GLY A 101 -2.56 -10.72 -25.04
CA GLY A 101 -3.29 -10.19 -23.89
C GLY A 101 -3.31 -8.67 -23.86
N SER A 102 -4.34 -8.09 -23.21
CA SER A 102 -4.48 -6.64 -23.15
C SER A 102 -3.47 -5.99 -22.22
N SER A 103 -3.04 -4.77 -22.56
CA SER A 103 -2.17 -3.92 -21.75
C SER A 103 -0.86 -4.60 -21.31
N PRO A 104 0.04 -4.95 -22.26
CA PRO A 104 1.41 -5.32 -21.94
C PRO A 104 2.08 -4.28 -21.03
N GLU A 105 2.54 -4.69 -19.85
CA GLU A 105 3.15 -3.80 -18.85
C GLU A 105 4.25 -4.51 -18.04
N GLY A 106 4.85 -3.84 -17.06
CA GLY A 106 5.88 -4.42 -16.17
C GLY A 106 7.02 -5.19 -16.85
N PRO A 107 7.74 -4.63 -17.85
CA PRO A 107 8.79 -5.35 -18.54
C PRO A 107 10.08 -5.49 -17.72
N HIS A 108 10.59 -6.72 -17.66
CA HIS A 108 11.89 -7.04 -17.07
C HIS A 108 12.75 -7.85 -18.05
N ILE A 109 13.99 -7.37 -18.26
CA ILE A 109 14.96 -8.05 -19.13
C ILE A 109 15.95 -8.85 -18.28
N TYR A 110 16.18 -10.09 -18.69
CA TYR A 110 17.22 -10.96 -18.14
C TYR A 110 18.11 -11.46 -19.27
N LYS A 111 19.35 -11.85 -18.94
CA LYS A 111 20.25 -12.50 -19.89
C LYS A 111 20.74 -13.83 -19.34
N LYS A 112 20.53 -14.91 -20.09
CA LYS A 112 20.89 -16.27 -19.67
C LYS A 112 21.08 -17.18 -20.88
N ASP A 113 22.12 -18.02 -20.85
CA ASP A 113 22.43 -19.02 -21.87
C ASP A 113 22.46 -18.47 -23.32
N GLY A 114 22.96 -17.23 -23.50
CA GLY A 114 23.06 -16.58 -24.81
C GLY A 114 21.76 -15.95 -25.33
N PHE A 115 20.70 -15.92 -24.51
CA PHE A 115 19.44 -15.27 -24.82
C PHE A 115 19.17 -14.10 -23.88
N TYR A 116 18.56 -13.05 -24.42
CA TYR A 116 17.78 -12.08 -23.67
C TYR A 116 16.38 -12.66 -23.46
N TYR A 117 15.88 -12.59 -22.23
CA TYR A 117 14.51 -12.93 -21.89
C TYR A 117 13.78 -11.66 -21.49
N LEU A 118 12.53 -11.53 -21.91
CA LEU A 118 11.65 -10.41 -21.58
C LEU A 118 10.41 -10.97 -20.91
N LEU A 119 10.29 -10.71 -19.60
CA LEU A 119 9.11 -10.98 -18.80
C LEU A 119 8.24 -9.72 -18.79
N ILE A 120 6.94 -9.89 -19.00
CA ILE A 120 5.96 -8.80 -18.95
C ILE A 120 4.71 -9.28 -18.21
N ALA A 121 3.82 -8.34 -17.88
CA ALA A 121 2.46 -8.63 -17.46
C ALA A 121 1.45 -8.36 -18.58
N GLU A 122 0.38 -9.16 -18.61
CA GLU A 122 -0.73 -9.03 -19.54
C GLU A 122 -2.06 -9.30 -18.83
N GLY A 123 -3.16 -8.80 -19.41
CA GLY A 123 -4.52 -9.03 -18.93
C GLY A 123 -5.02 -8.00 -17.93
N ARG A 124 -4.32 -6.85 -17.82
CA ARG A 124 -4.51 -5.81 -16.79
C ARG A 124 -4.33 -6.39 -15.38
N THR A 125 -4.54 -5.58 -14.36
CA THR A 125 -4.30 -5.98 -12.95
C THR A 125 -5.49 -6.68 -12.27
N GLN A 126 -6.37 -7.35 -13.03
CA GLN A 126 -7.63 -7.94 -12.54
C GLN A 126 -7.65 -9.47 -12.66
N LEU A 127 -8.83 -10.12 -12.70
CA LEU A 127 -8.93 -11.59 -12.72
C LEU A 127 -8.25 -12.26 -13.92
N ASN A 128 -7.98 -11.52 -15.00
CA ASN A 128 -7.28 -12.02 -16.19
C ASN A 128 -5.76 -11.82 -16.14
N HIS A 129 -5.24 -11.24 -15.05
CA HIS A 129 -3.82 -10.90 -14.91
C HIS A 129 -2.92 -12.13 -15.02
N SER A 130 -1.79 -11.95 -15.68
CA SER A 130 -0.79 -13.00 -15.89
C SER A 130 0.58 -12.37 -16.14
N ALA A 131 1.64 -13.12 -15.88
CA ALA A 131 2.97 -12.79 -16.38
C ALA A 131 3.35 -13.72 -17.54
N THR A 132 3.86 -13.17 -18.63
CA THR A 132 4.23 -13.89 -19.86
C THR A 132 5.69 -13.58 -20.20
N ILE A 133 6.38 -14.54 -20.83
CA ILE A 133 7.80 -14.43 -21.13
C ILE A 133 8.12 -14.81 -22.57
N ALA A 134 9.03 -14.06 -23.17
CA ALA A 134 9.63 -14.32 -24.48
C ALA A 134 11.15 -14.26 -24.39
N ARG A 135 11.85 -14.71 -25.44
CA ARG A 135 13.31 -14.58 -25.54
C ARG A 135 13.76 -14.22 -26.95
N SER A 136 14.96 -13.67 -27.05
CA SER A 136 15.64 -13.41 -28.31
C SER A 136 17.16 -13.52 -28.13
N THR A 137 17.89 -13.77 -29.21
CA THR A 137 19.36 -13.65 -29.23
C THR A 137 19.82 -12.20 -29.41
N SER A 138 18.89 -11.26 -29.60
CA SER A 138 19.15 -9.83 -29.77
C SER A 138 18.08 -9.00 -29.06
N LEU A 139 18.47 -7.90 -28.40
CA LEU A 139 17.53 -6.92 -27.83
C LEU A 139 16.59 -6.30 -28.87
N LYS A 140 16.92 -6.41 -30.17
CA LYS A 140 16.09 -5.94 -31.29
C LYS A 140 15.14 -7.02 -31.83
N GLY A 141 15.10 -8.19 -31.19
CA GLY A 141 14.28 -9.30 -31.62
C GLY A 141 14.85 -10.06 -32.84
N PRO A 142 14.04 -10.91 -33.49
CA PRO A 142 12.64 -11.20 -33.13
C PRO A 142 12.53 -11.90 -31.77
N TRP A 143 11.41 -11.66 -31.08
CA TRP A 143 11.12 -12.29 -29.78
C TRP A 143 10.26 -13.53 -29.98
N GLU A 144 10.78 -14.68 -29.55
CA GLU A 144 10.09 -15.96 -29.53
C GLU A 144 9.32 -16.07 -28.20
N PRO A 145 7.99 -16.26 -28.19
CA PRO A 145 7.24 -16.47 -26.94
C PRO A 145 7.53 -17.86 -26.37
N SER A 146 7.58 -17.97 -25.03
CA SER A 146 7.64 -19.26 -24.37
C SER A 146 6.42 -20.12 -24.77
N PRO A 147 6.61 -21.40 -25.14
CA PRO A 147 5.51 -22.33 -25.38
C PRO A 147 4.74 -22.69 -24.10
N HIS A 148 5.25 -22.29 -22.92
CA HIS A 148 4.64 -22.52 -21.62
C HIS A 148 3.91 -21.30 -21.06
N ASN A 149 3.69 -20.25 -21.85
CA ASN A 149 2.97 -19.06 -21.39
C ASN A 149 1.52 -19.38 -20.98
N PRO A 150 0.98 -18.70 -19.94
CA PRO A 150 1.65 -17.71 -19.10
C PRO A 150 2.66 -18.36 -18.13
N LEU A 151 3.75 -17.66 -17.80
CA LEU A 151 4.74 -18.11 -16.82
C LEU A 151 4.08 -18.31 -15.45
N VAL A 152 3.30 -17.33 -14.98
CA VAL A 152 2.50 -17.46 -13.76
C VAL A 152 1.18 -16.72 -13.91
N SER A 153 0.09 -17.36 -13.48
CA SER A 153 -1.25 -16.78 -13.40
C SER A 153 -2.17 -17.67 -12.57
N ASN A 154 -3.20 -17.08 -11.96
CA ASN A 154 -4.34 -17.80 -11.38
C ASN A 154 -5.66 -17.50 -12.12
N ARG A 155 -5.60 -16.85 -13.30
CA ARG A 155 -6.78 -16.62 -14.14
C ARG A 155 -7.49 -17.92 -14.49
N ASP A 156 -8.79 -17.85 -14.73
CA ASP A 156 -9.65 -18.99 -15.07
C ASP A 156 -9.66 -20.12 -14.02
N THR A 157 -9.29 -19.81 -12.77
CA THR A 157 -9.37 -20.74 -11.64
C THR A 157 -10.18 -20.16 -10.48
N ASP A 158 -10.63 -21.03 -9.58
CA ASP A 158 -11.28 -20.64 -8.32
C ASP A 158 -10.28 -20.50 -7.16
N ASP A 159 -8.97 -20.43 -7.42
CA ASP A 159 -7.95 -20.32 -6.38
C ASP A 159 -8.18 -19.11 -5.45
N TYR A 160 -7.78 -19.24 -4.19
CA TYR A 160 -7.97 -18.20 -3.18
C TYR A 160 -7.14 -16.94 -3.45
N PHE A 161 -5.96 -17.11 -4.04
CA PHE A 161 -5.10 -16.03 -4.53
C PHE A 161 -5.46 -15.76 -5.98
N GLN A 162 -5.78 -14.51 -6.30
CA GLN A 162 -6.19 -14.07 -7.64
C GLN A 162 -5.37 -12.87 -8.08
N THR A 163 -5.61 -12.39 -9.30
CA THR A 163 -4.91 -11.24 -9.90
C THR A 163 -3.38 -11.40 -9.98
N VAL A 164 -2.89 -12.65 -9.97
CA VAL A 164 -1.46 -12.98 -9.98
C VAL A 164 -0.82 -12.55 -11.30
N GLY A 165 0.13 -11.61 -11.22
CA GLY A 165 0.88 -11.07 -12.36
C GLY A 165 1.89 -10.02 -11.91
N HIS A 166 2.40 -9.23 -12.85
CA HIS A 166 3.44 -8.22 -12.59
C HIS A 166 4.61 -8.79 -11.79
N ALA A 167 5.24 -9.81 -12.37
CA ALA A 167 6.21 -10.65 -11.70
C ALA A 167 7.65 -10.20 -11.97
N ASP A 168 8.55 -10.45 -11.02
CA ASP A 168 10.00 -10.30 -11.18
C ASP A 168 10.72 -11.57 -10.69
N LEU A 169 11.79 -11.98 -11.38
CA LEU A 169 12.55 -13.19 -11.12
C LEU A 169 13.90 -12.88 -10.46
N PHE A 170 14.30 -13.73 -9.52
CA PHE A 170 15.60 -13.60 -8.86
C PHE A 170 16.14 -14.96 -8.42
N GLN A 171 17.45 -15.02 -8.16
CA GLN A 171 18.10 -16.17 -7.53
C GLN A 171 18.34 -15.92 -6.03
N ASP A 172 18.10 -16.93 -5.20
CA ASP A 172 18.57 -16.92 -3.81
C ASP A 172 20.09 -17.17 -3.73
N SER A 173 20.67 -17.07 -2.52
CA SER A 173 22.09 -17.29 -2.27
C SER A 173 22.57 -18.73 -2.53
N ARG A 174 21.65 -19.67 -2.76
CA ARG A 174 21.92 -21.07 -3.12
C ARG A 174 21.73 -21.33 -4.62
N GLY A 175 21.40 -20.29 -5.41
CA GLY A 175 21.17 -20.39 -6.85
C GLY A 175 19.79 -20.91 -7.23
N ASN A 176 18.87 -21.10 -6.29
CA ASN A 176 17.48 -21.45 -6.61
C ASN A 176 16.78 -20.24 -7.22
N TRP A 177 16.00 -20.47 -8.27
CA TRP A 177 15.19 -19.43 -8.90
C TRP A 177 13.84 -19.28 -8.18
N TRP A 178 13.46 -18.03 -8.01
CA TRP A 178 12.20 -17.62 -7.41
C TRP A 178 11.59 -16.51 -8.25
N GLY A 179 10.27 -16.38 -8.15
CA GLY A 179 9.55 -15.21 -8.64
C GLY A 179 8.75 -14.57 -7.52
N VAL A 180 8.69 -13.24 -7.53
CA VAL A 180 7.68 -12.47 -6.80
C VAL A 180 6.62 -11.99 -7.77
N ALA A 181 5.38 -11.85 -7.31
CA ALA A 181 4.29 -11.25 -8.06
C ALA A 181 3.36 -10.50 -7.11
N LEU A 182 2.49 -9.67 -7.66
CA LEU A 182 1.35 -9.14 -6.90
C LEU A 182 0.18 -10.13 -6.92
N SER A 183 -0.68 -10.11 -5.91
CA SER A 183 -1.91 -10.91 -5.85
C SER A 183 -2.92 -10.31 -4.86
N THR A 184 -4.20 -10.66 -5.01
CA THR A 184 -5.28 -10.34 -4.08
C THR A 184 -5.84 -11.63 -3.44
N ARG A 185 -6.35 -11.56 -2.20
CA ARG A 185 -6.93 -12.71 -1.47
C ARG A 185 -8.46 -12.75 -1.49
N GLY A 186 -9.03 -13.94 -1.54
CA GLY A 186 -10.49 -14.11 -1.44
C GLY A 186 -11.15 -14.72 -2.67
N GLY A 187 -10.34 -15.11 -3.65
CA GLY A 187 -10.79 -15.73 -4.88
C GLY A 187 -11.66 -14.83 -5.76
N PRO A 188 -12.19 -15.37 -6.87
CA PRO A 188 -13.02 -14.60 -7.80
C PRO A 188 -14.30 -14.07 -7.14
N ARG A 189 -14.81 -14.74 -6.10
CA ARG A 189 -16.00 -14.33 -5.36
C ARG A 189 -15.79 -13.01 -4.62
N LEU A 190 -14.82 -12.94 -3.71
CA LEU A 190 -14.61 -11.72 -2.93
C LEU A 190 -14.06 -10.59 -3.79
N TYR A 191 -13.34 -10.90 -4.88
CA TYR A 191 -12.96 -9.89 -5.87
C TYR A 191 -14.21 -9.22 -6.49
N ARG A 192 -15.18 -10.02 -6.97
CA ARG A 192 -16.43 -9.49 -7.56
C ARG A 192 -17.31 -8.76 -6.55
N ASP A 193 -17.28 -9.18 -5.28
CA ASP A 193 -18.01 -8.50 -4.20
C ASP A 193 -17.29 -7.22 -3.71
N LEU A 194 -16.19 -6.82 -4.36
CA LEU A 194 -15.33 -5.70 -3.98
C LEU A 194 -14.81 -5.82 -2.55
N ILE A 195 -14.38 -7.01 -2.12
CA ILE A 195 -13.84 -7.26 -0.77
C ILE A 195 -12.36 -7.63 -0.89
N GLN A 196 -11.52 -6.62 -1.14
CA GLN A 196 -10.06 -6.70 -1.21
C GLN A 196 -9.40 -5.63 -0.31
N PRO A 197 -9.71 -5.61 1.00
CA PRO A 197 -9.30 -4.52 1.89
C PRO A 197 -7.80 -4.48 2.16
N LEU A 198 -7.05 -5.53 1.83
CA LEU A 198 -5.58 -5.53 1.92
C LEU A 198 -4.92 -4.92 0.67
N GLY A 199 -5.69 -4.67 -0.39
CA GLY A 199 -5.15 -4.32 -1.70
C GLY A 199 -4.40 -5.50 -2.33
N ARG A 200 -3.46 -5.18 -3.22
CA ARG A 200 -2.54 -6.16 -3.82
C ARG A 200 -1.38 -6.41 -2.85
N GLU A 201 -1.16 -7.68 -2.53
CA GLU A 201 -0.09 -8.17 -1.68
C GLU A 201 1.01 -8.80 -2.53
N THR A 202 2.24 -8.85 -2.00
CA THR A 202 3.34 -9.59 -2.65
C THR A 202 3.26 -11.07 -2.32
N VAL A 203 3.33 -11.92 -3.34
CA VAL A 203 3.43 -13.38 -3.23
C VAL A 203 4.78 -13.84 -3.79
N LEU A 204 5.29 -14.95 -3.26
CA LEU A 204 6.49 -15.64 -3.73
C LEU A 204 6.05 -16.95 -4.40
N PHE A 205 6.77 -17.40 -5.42
CA PHE A 205 6.59 -18.70 -6.05
C PHE A 205 7.94 -19.27 -6.55
N PRO A 206 8.14 -20.59 -6.52
CA PRO A 206 9.36 -21.21 -7.01
C PRO A 206 9.40 -21.25 -8.54
N VAL A 207 10.60 -21.15 -9.09
CA VAL A 207 10.85 -21.22 -10.54
C VAL A 207 11.96 -22.22 -10.81
N SER A 208 11.76 -23.08 -11.81
CA SER A 208 12.80 -23.95 -12.36
C SER A 208 13.30 -23.37 -13.68
N TRP A 209 14.58 -22.99 -13.75
CA TRP A 209 15.18 -22.42 -14.95
C TRP A 209 16.50 -23.08 -15.30
N LEU A 210 16.40 -24.32 -15.80
CA LEU A 210 17.55 -25.12 -16.23
C LEU A 210 18.27 -24.50 -17.43
N SER A 211 19.57 -24.80 -17.59
CA SER A 211 20.36 -24.28 -18.71
C SER A 211 19.81 -24.77 -20.05
N GLY A 212 19.64 -23.86 -21.01
CA GLY A 212 19.09 -24.16 -22.34
C GLY A 212 17.56 -24.34 -22.38
N HIS A 213 16.86 -24.23 -21.25
CA HIS A 213 15.42 -24.38 -21.15
C HIS A 213 14.71 -23.05 -20.86
N TRP A 214 13.39 -23.03 -21.06
CA TRP A 214 12.51 -21.97 -20.59
C TRP A 214 12.32 -22.06 -19.07
N PRO A 215 12.10 -20.93 -18.36
CA PRO A 215 11.67 -21.00 -16.97
C PRO A 215 10.26 -21.58 -16.89
N ILE A 216 10.04 -22.40 -15.86
CA ILE A 216 8.73 -22.95 -15.50
C ILE A 216 8.49 -22.56 -14.04
N ALA A 217 7.36 -21.91 -13.77
CA ALA A 217 7.00 -21.49 -12.43
C ALA A 217 5.86 -22.35 -11.87
N ASP A 218 5.86 -22.55 -10.56
CA ASP A 218 4.68 -23.06 -9.88
C ASP A 218 3.65 -21.93 -9.68
N ARG A 219 2.41 -22.31 -9.41
CA ARG A 219 1.34 -21.36 -9.10
C ARG A 219 1.59 -20.65 -7.78
N ALA A 220 1.25 -19.37 -7.70
CA ALA A 220 1.22 -18.65 -6.43
C ALA A 220 0.00 -19.06 -5.58
N GLN A 221 0.25 -19.68 -4.43
CA GLN A 221 -0.76 -20.19 -3.51
C GLN A 221 -0.31 -19.97 -2.06
N GLY A 222 -1.25 -20.12 -1.12
CA GLY A 222 -0.97 -19.89 0.32
C GLY A 222 -0.05 -20.94 0.94
N ASN A 223 -0.08 -22.15 0.41
CA ASN A 223 0.87 -23.21 0.74
C ASN A 223 1.84 -23.37 -0.42
N MET A 224 3.12 -23.37 -0.09
CA MET A 224 4.20 -23.57 -1.04
C MET A 224 5.05 -24.76 -0.59
N THR A 225 5.56 -25.52 -1.56
CA THR A 225 6.51 -26.61 -1.32
C THR A 225 7.78 -26.37 -2.11
N GLY A 226 8.87 -27.06 -1.78
CA GLY A 226 10.16 -26.92 -2.46
C GLY A 226 11.27 -26.51 -1.49
N PRO A 227 12.43 -26.05 -2.00
CA PRO A 227 13.59 -25.68 -1.20
C PRO A 227 13.40 -24.31 -0.53
N LEU A 228 12.27 -24.12 0.17
CA LEU A 228 11.88 -22.87 0.81
C LEU A 228 13.07 -22.24 1.57
N PRO A 229 13.28 -20.93 1.45
CA PRO A 229 14.34 -20.27 2.19
C PRO A 229 14.13 -20.49 3.70
N GLN A 230 15.22 -20.68 4.45
CA GLN A 230 15.12 -20.71 5.91
C GLN A 230 14.55 -19.37 6.40
N SER A 231 13.71 -19.41 7.43
CA SER A 231 13.27 -18.20 8.11
C SER A 231 14.49 -17.54 8.77
N SER A 232 15.01 -16.49 8.15
CA SER A 232 16.05 -15.65 8.75
C SER A 232 15.41 -14.50 9.50
N VAL A 233 15.90 -14.18 10.70
CA VAL A 233 15.57 -12.93 11.36
C VAL A 233 16.25 -11.81 10.57
N ILE A 234 15.47 -10.90 10.00
CA ILE A 234 16.00 -9.70 9.35
C ILE A 234 16.61 -8.83 10.46
N SER A 235 17.94 -8.71 10.47
CA SER A 235 18.69 -7.98 11.50
C SER A 235 19.10 -6.57 11.08
N GLN A 236 18.86 -6.19 9.82
CA GLN A 236 19.26 -4.92 9.22
C GLN A 236 18.04 -4.18 8.66
N GLY A 237 18.04 -2.85 8.74
CA GLY A 237 16.94 -1.99 8.31
C GLY A 237 16.29 -1.21 9.44
N VAL A 238 15.34 -0.33 9.08
CA VAL A 238 14.61 0.54 10.01
C VAL A 238 13.14 0.16 10.04
N GLY A 239 12.60 -0.02 11.24
CA GLY A 239 11.19 -0.33 11.46
C GLY A 239 10.90 -1.83 11.64
N PRO A 240 9.65 -2.18 11.99
CA PRO A 240 9.26 -3.57 12.17
C PRO A 240 9.16 -4.31 10.84
N THR A 241 9.35 -5.63 10.86
CA THR A 241 9.02 -6.49 9.72
C THR A 241 7.50 -6.54 9.52
N VAL A 242 7.06 -6.69 8.26
CA VAL A 242 5.65 -6.87 7.91
C VAL A 242 5.05 -8.02 8.73
N GLY A 243 3.82 -7.83 9.23
CA GLY A 243 3.12 -8.85 10.01
C GLY A 243 3.27 -8.74 11.52
N LEU A 244 4.22 -7.92 12.02
CA LEU A 244 4.39 -7.71 13.46
C LEU A 244 3.32 -6.78 14.05
N PRO A 245 3.02 -6.90 15.37
CA PRO A 245 2.15 -5.96 16.07
C PRO A 245 2.79 -4.57 16.18
N ASP A 246 1.94 -3.54 16.23
CA ASP A 246 2.36 -2.21 16.71
C ASP A 246 2.02 -2.09 18.20
N VAL A 247 3.00 -1.76 19.03
CA VAL A 247 2.83 -1.41 20.45
C VAL A 247 3.57 -0.09 20.69
N VAL A 248 2.85 1.03 20.58
CA VAL A 248 3.44 2.37 20.63
C VAL A 248 2.79 3.21 21.72
N ASP A 249 3.60 3.63 22.69
CA ASP A 249 3.17 4.43 23.85
C ASP A 249 3.66 5.88 23.82
N PHE A 250 4.27 6.29 22.70
CA PHE A 250 4.71 7.66 22.44
C PHE A 250 5.59 8.23 23.56
N GLU A 251 6.54 7.45 24.06
CA GLU A 251 7.44 7.88 25.12
C GLU A 251 8.29 9.08 24.69
N THR A 252 8.74 9.88 25.65
CA THR A 252 9.62 11.03 25.37
C THR A 252 10.90 10.56 24.67
N GLY A 253 11.17 11.11 23.48
CA GLY A 253 12.35 10.78 22.67
C GLY A 253 12.14 9.63 21.69
N SER A 254 10.98 8.95 21.71
CA SER A 254 10.63 7.97 20.69
C SER A 254 10.32 8.64 19.34
N ALA A 255 10.62 7.95 18.25
CA ALA A 255 10.29 8.38 16.90
C ALA A 255 8.91 7.82 16.48
N ILE A 256 8.29 8.47 15.49
CA ILE A 256 7.15 7.89 14.78
C ILE A 256 7.65 6.66 13.98
N PRO A 257 7.00 5.49 14.06
CA PRO A 257 7.40 4.31 13.29
C PRO A 257 7.46 4.56 11.79
N SER A 258 8.52 4.08 11.13
CA SER A 258 8.81 4.35 9.72
C SER A 258 7.83 3.73 8.72
N HIS A 259 7.10 2.68 9.12
CA HIS A 259 6.09 2.04 8.28
C HIS A 259 4.75 2.78 8.26
N TRP A 260 4.59 3.80 9.10
CA TRP A 260 3.40 4.64 9.11
C TRP A 260 3.45 5.64 7.94
N VAL A 261 2.27 5.96 7.40
CA VAL A 261 2.09 6.75 6.19
C VAL A 261 1.05 7.84 6.42
N SER A 262 1.20 8.96 5.70
CA SER A 262 0.21 10.02 5.61
C SER A 262 -0.46 10.02 4.23
N TRP A 263 -1.60 10.72 4.12
CA TRP A 263 -2.28 10.86 2.84
C TRP A 263 -1.80 12.12 2.10
N ARG A 264 -0.95 11.90 1.09
CA ARG A 264 -0.36 12.93 0.19
C ARG A 264 0.47 13.99 0.92
N ALA A 265 1.23 14.75 0.12
CA ALA A 265 1.77 16.05 0.53
C ALA A 265 0.70 17.15 0.31
N PRO A 266 0.85 18.36 0.90
CA PRO A 266 1.82 18.70 1.93
C PRO A 266 1.46 18.03 3.24
N PHE A 267 2.40 17.27 3.79
CA PHE A 267 2.35 16.75 5.14
C PHE A 267 3.35 17.55 5.96
N ASP A 268 2.87 18.28 6.97
CA ASP A 268 3.75 18.97 7.90
C ASP A 268 4.00 18.05 9.11
N ALA A 269 5.24 17.58 9.24
CA ALA A 269 5.62 16.75 10.38
C ALA A 269 5.45 17.49 11.72
N ASN A 270 5.41 18.83 11.72
CA ASN A 270 5.15 19.63 12.93
C ASN A 270 3.69 19.53 13.42
N ASP A 271 2.76 19.07 12.57
CA ASP A 271 1.38 18.77 12.99
C ASP A 271 1.30 17.53 13.88
N LEU A 272 2.38 16.76 13.96
CA LEU A 272 2.54 15.62 14.82
C LEU A 272 3.62 15.90 15.85
N THR A 273 3.33 15.71 17.13
CA THR A 273 4.34 15.85 18.19
C THR A 273 4.27 14.69 19.14
N VAL A 274 5.35 13.92 19.23
CA VAL A 274 5.48 12.81 20.18
C VAL A 274 5.83 13.35 21.56
N SER A 275 5.06 12.95 22.56
CA SER A 275 5.22 13.27 23.98
C SER A 275 5.48 14.76 24.27
N PRO A 276 4.59 15.67 23.83
CA PRO A 276 4.77 17.10 24.11
C PRO A 276 4.77 17.37 25.63
N ARG A 277 5.33 18.51 26.05
CA ARG A 277 5.56 18.80 27.48
C ARG A 277 4.25 18.85 28.28
N GLU A 278 3.19 19.34 27.66
CA GLU A 278 1.85 19.44 28.22
C GLU A 278 1.12 18.09 28.34
N SER A 279 1.57 17.06 27.61
CA SER A 279 0.91 15.74 27.60
C SER A 279 1.92 14.64 27.26
N ARG A 280 2.62 14.13 28.28
CA ARG A 280 3.61 13.05 28.11
C ARG A 280 2.96 11.74 27.67
N ASN A 281 3.69 10.91 26.94
CA ASN A 281 3.22 9.60 26.46
C ASN A 281 1.97 9.68 25.56
N THR A 282 1.87 10.77 24.79
CA THR A 282 0.81 10.96 23.79
C THR A 282 1.41 11.40 22.46
N LEU A 283 0.71 11.12 21.37
CA LEU A 283 0.89 11.80 20.10
C LEU A 283 -0.11 12.96 20.04
N ARG A 284 0.41 14.19 19.92
CA ARG A 284 -0.40 15.37 19.66
C ARG A 284 -0.62 15.52 18.16
N LEU A 285 -1.87 15.78 17.78
CA LEU A 285 -2.35 16.03 16.44
C LEU A 285 -2.83 17.49 16.35
N THR A 286 -2.20 18.31 15.52
CA THR A 286 -2.72 19.65 15.17
C THR A 286 -3.82 19.51 14.13
N SER A 287 -5.05 19.93 14.45
CA SER A 287 -6.20 19.66 13.59
C SER A 287 -6.11 20.30 12.20
N SER A 288 -6.37 19.53 11.14
CA SER A 288 -6.56 20.09 9.80
C SER A 288 -7.94 20.72 9.65
N ARG A 289 -8.06 21.71 8.77
CA ARG A 289 -9.34 22.33 8.42
C ARG A 289 -10.28 21.31 7.79
N ALA A 290 -9.84 20.71 6.69
CA ALA A 290 -10.56 19.66 5.99
C ALA A 290 -10.58 18.35 6.80
N ASN A 291 -11.61 17.54 6.57
CA ASN A 291 -11.67 16.16 7.06
C ASN A 291 -11.14 15.18 5.99
N LEU A 292 -11.19 13.88 6.28
CA LEU A 292 -10.70 12.83 5.38
C LEU A 292 -11.42 12.79 4.02
N THR A 293 -12.67 13.25 3.95
CA THR A 293 -13.43 13.37 2.69
C THR A 293 -13.01 14.59 1.86
N THR A 294 -12.28 15.53 2.46
CA THR A 294 -11.97 16.84 1.89
C THR A 294 -13.21 17.68 1.60
N ASP A 295 -13.05 18.85 0.98
CA ASP A 295 -14.15 19.69 0.49
C ASP A 295 -13.78 20.40 -0.82
N SER A 296 -14.73 21.15 -1.39
CA SER A 296 -14.58 21.78 -2.70
C SER A 296 -13.46 22.84 -2.80
N ILE A 297 -12.99 23.35 -1.66
CA ILE A 297 -11.90 24.33 -1.60
C ILE A 297 -10.57 23.70 -1.18
N PHE A 298 -10.56 22.42 -0.80
CA PHE A 298 -9.36 21.70 -0.40
C PHE A 298 -8.35 21.63 -1.56
N ASN A 299 -7.11 21.99 -1.26
CA ASN A 299 -6.03 21.92 -2.23
C ASN A 299 -4.83 21.17 -1.61
N ALA A 300 -4.63 19.93 -2.08
CA ALA A 300 -3.54 19.05 -1.67
C ALA A 300 -2.13 19.55 -2.06
N THR A 301 -1.97 20.77 -2.57
CA THR A 301 -0.64 21.40 -2.72
C THR A 301 -0.43 22.54 -1.71
N LYS A 302 -1.49 22.97 -1.02
CA LYS A 302 -1.49 24.14 -0.13
C LYS A 302 -1.86 23.80 1.31
N GLU A 303 -2.69 22.79 1.52
CA GLU A 303 -3.07 22.30 2.84
C GLU A 303 -3.08 20.77 2.87
N GLY A 304 -2.80 20.21 4.04
CA GLY A 304 -2.81 18.77 4.30
C GLY A 304 -4.01 18.35 5.15
N VAL A 305 -4.19 17.04 5.29
CA VAL A 305 -5.10 16.46 6.26
C VAL A 305 -4.27 15.88 7.39
N THR A 306 -4.63 16.19 8.64
CA THR A 306 -3.89 15.68 9.80
C THR A 306 -4.33 14.25 10.07
N ALA A 307 -3.65 13.32 9.42
CA ALA A 307 -3.90 11.90 9.57
C ALA A 307 -2.62 11.07 9.38
N LEU A 308 -2.53 9.98 10.14
CA LEU A 308 -1.37 9.10 10.19
C LEU A 308 -1.87 7.66 10.32
N PHE A 309 -1.37 6.78 9.46
CA PHE A 309 -1.91 5.44 9.30
C PHE A 309 -0.81 4.38 9.22
N ARG A 310 -1.17 3.13 9.53
CA ARG A 310 -0.42 1.92 9.15
C ARG A 310 -1.21 1.13 8.10
N ARG A 311 -0.55 0.27 7.32
CA ARG A 311 -1.23 -0.63 6.38
C ARG A 311 -2.06 -1.69 7.13
N GLN A 312 -3.25 -2.02 6.65
CA GLN A 312 -3.92 -3.24 7.11
C GLN A 312 -3.18 -4.44 6.49
N GLU A 313 -2.63 -5.32 7.33
CA GLU A 313 -1.77 -6.43 6.87
C GLU A 313 -2.41 -7.81 7.12
N HIS A 314 -3.53 -7.85 7.85
CA HIS A 314 -4.16 -9.10 8.26
C HIS A 314 -5.64 -9.19 7.92
N THR A 315 -6.12 -10.40 7.61
CA THR A 315 -7.55 -10.70 7.45
C THR A 315 -8.31 -10.47 8.75
N TYR A 316 -7.72 -10.92 9.87
CA TYR A 316 -8.24 -10.76 11.23
C TYR A 316 -7.24 -9.98 12.07
N PHE A 317 -7.69 -8.86 12.62
CA PHE A 317 -6.87 -7.95 13.42
C PHE A 317 -7.73 -7.20 14.43
N ASN A 318 -7.06 -6.60 15.41
CA ASN A 318 -7.59 -5.52 16.25
C ASN A 318 -6.69 -4.29 16.11
N PHE A 319 -7.27 -3.14 15.87
CA PHE A 319 -6.59 -1.85 15.88
C PHE A 319 -7.26 -0.95 16.92
N SER A 320 -6.50 -0.46 17.91
CA SER A 320 -7.04 0.44 18.92
C SER A 320 -6.09 1.58 19.27
N VAL A 321 -6.70 2.68 19.70
CA VAL A 321 -6.01 3.89 20.16
C VAL A 321 -6.86 4.53 21.26
N ASN A 322 -6.21 5.09 22.27
CA ASN A 322 -6.86 5.88 23.30
C ASN A 322 -6.93 7.35 22.90
N ILE A 323 -8.13 7.92 22.80
CA ILE A 323 -8.38 9.33 22.52
C ILE A 323 -8.59 10.07 23.84
N HIS A 324 -7.80 11.10 24.08
CA HIS A 324 -7.91 11.96 25.26
C HIS A 324 -8.97 13.03 25.03
N LEU A 325 -9.94 13.14 25.93
CA LEU A 325 -11.01 14.15 25.88
C LEU A 325 -10.51 15.54 26.28
N GLY A 326 -11.32 16.57 25.98
CA GLY A 326 -11.06 17.96 26.38
C GLY A 326 -10.51 18.85 25.27
N PHE A 327 -10.31 18.33 24.06
CA PHE A 327 -9.82 19.10 22.91
C PHE A 327 -10.90 19.95 22.21
N GLY A 328 -12.18 19.63 22.44
CA GLY A 328 -13.28 20.25 21.72
C GLY A 328 -13.61 21.64 22.23
N THR A 329 -13.20 22.67 21.49
CA THR A 329 -13.48 24.08 21.81
C THR A 329 -14.48 24.73 20.87
N SER A 330 -14.85 24.07 19.77
CA SER A 330 -15.88 24.52 18.84
C SER A 330 -16.68 23.34 18.28
N ASN A 331 -17.85 23.65 17.72
CA ASN A 331 -18.68 22.67 17.03
C ASN A 331 -17.92 22.07 15.84
N GLY A 332 -17.94 20.74 15.73
CA GLY A 332 -17.28 19.99 14.67
C GLY A 332 -15.81 19.62 14.94
N HIS A 333 -15.23 20.03 16.07
CA HIS A 333 -13.88 19.55 16.45
C HIS A 333 -13.91 18.05 16.70
N GLU A 334 -12.94 17.33 16.13
CA GLU A 334 -12.95 15.87 16.18
C GLU A 334 -11.57 15.23 16.09
N VAL A 335 -11.40 14.20 16.91
CA VAL A 335 -10.30 13.25 16.86
C VAL A 335 -10.89 11.86 16.72
N GLY A 336 -10.32 11.03 15.87
CA GLY A 336 -10.83 9.68 15.65
C GLY A 336 -9.79 8.72 15.12
N VAL A 337 -10.25 7.48 14.92
CA VAL A 337 -9.60 6.46 14.13
C VAL A 337 -10.34 6.24 12.83
N SER A 338 -9.63 5.86 11.78
CA SER A 338 -10.23 5.58 10.47
C SER A 338 -9.67 4.30 9.89
N ASN A 339 -10.54 3.56 9.20
CA ASN A 339 -10.13 2.63 8.17
C ASN A 339 -10.31 3.34 6.83
N PHE A 340 -9.19 3.72 6.22
CA PHE A 340 -9.11 4.66 5.11
C PHE A 340 -8.49 3.97 3.90
N ALA A 341 -9.07 4.16 2.71
CA ALA A 341 -8.42 3.80 1.45
C ALA A 341 -8.16 5.07 0.61
N LEU A 342 -9.22 5.85 0.41
CA LEU A 342 -9.21 7.11 -0.35
C LEU A 342 -10.15 8.12 0.30
N PRO A 343 -10.07 9.42 -0.05
CA PRO A 343 -11.00 10.43 0.47
C PRO A 343 -12.48 10.14 0.19
N ASP A 344 -12.77 9.37 -0.85
CA ASP A 344 -14.11 8.95 -1.21
C ASP A 344 -14.41 7.51 -0.79
N GLN A 345 -13.52 6.86 -0.03
CA GLN A 345 -13.60 5.48 0.46
C GLN A 345 -12.94 5.33 1.84
N HIS A 346 -13.69 5.58 2.91
CA HIS A 346 -13.21 5.46 4.28
C HIS A 346 -14.37 5.27 5.28
N VAL A 347 -14.06 4.69 6.43
CA VAL A 347 -14.98 4.56 7.57
C VAL A 347 -14.30 5.12 8.81
N ASP A 348 -14.91 6.15 9.38
CA ASP A 348 -14.31 6.93 10.47
C ASP A 348 -15.11 6.76 11.74
N ILE A 349 -14.40 6.62 12.85
CA ILE A 349 -14.96 6.57 14.19
C ILE A 349 -14.20 7.51 15.08
N GLY A 350 -14.89 8.54 15.57
CA GLY A 350 -14.27 9.57 16.37
C GLY A 350 -15.14 10.07 17.50
N ILE A 351 -14.54 10.94 18.29
CA ILE A 351 -15.21 11.78 19.27
C ILE A 351 -15.35 13.15 18.63
N VAL A 352 -16.59 13.55 18.33
CA VAL A 352 -16.92 14.87 17.77
C VAL A 352 -17.59 15.73 18.82
N TYR A 353 -17.21 17.00 18.91
CA TYR A 353 -17.86 17.96 19.79
C TYR A 353 -18.96 18.69 19.02
N LEU A 354 -20.21 18.54 19.47
CA LEU A 354 -21.38 19.13 18.83
C LEU A 354 -22.19 19.94 19.84
N LYS A 355 -22.78 21.05 19.37
CA LYS A 355 -23.74 21.81 20.17
C LYS A 355 -25.07 21.08 20.22
N ASN A 356 -25.60 20.89 21.42
CA ASN A 356 -26.99 20.44 21.60
C ASN A 356 -27.98 21.60 21.37
N ASP A 357 -29.28 21.32 21.50
CA ASP A 357 -30.36 22.31 21.36
C ASP A 357 -30.25 23.48 22.38
N LYS A 358 -29.51 23.28 23.48
CA LYS A 358 -29.22 24.29 24.50
C LYS A 358 -27.92 25.05 24.24
N MET A 359 -27.30 24.85 23.08
CA MET A 359 -26.02 25.43 22.67
C MET A 359 -24.80 24.98 23.51
N GLU A 360 -24.96 23.94 24.32
CA GLU A 360 -23.87 23.33 25.09
C GLU A 360 -23.04 22.42 24.17
N LEU A 361 -21.73 22.61 24.18
CA LEU A 361 -20.81 21.81 23.38
C LEU A 361 -20.48 20.49 24.11
N LEU A 362 -20.93 19.37 23.57
CA LEU A 362 -20.79 18.05 24.20
C LEU A 362 -20.10 17.06 23.26
N PRO A 363 -19.27 16.13 23.80
CA PRO A 363 -18.65 15.09 23.02
C PRO A 363 -19.66 13.98 22.66
N ASN A 364 -19.56 13.50 21.43
CA ASN A 364 -20.40 12.42 20.88
C ASN A 364 -19.50 11.42 20.16
N PHE A 365 -19.82 10.13 20.24
CA PHE A 365 -19.30 9.17 19.28
C PHE A 365 -19.91 9.45 17.91
N ARG A 366 -19.08 9.49 16.88
CA ARG A 366 -19.52 9.58 15.49
C ARG A 366 -18.93 8.42 14.70
N LEU A 367 -19.80 7.62 14.08
CA LEU A 367 -19.43 6.67 13.02
C LEU A 367 -20.00 7.20 11.71
N ARG A 368 -19.14 7.40 10.71
CA ARG A 368 -19.53 7.78 9.36
C ARG A 368 -18.77 6.93 8.34
N ALA A 369 -19.40 6.68 7.20
CA ALA A 369 -18.81 5.95 6.10
C ALA A 369 -18.97 6.75 4.80
N ARG A 370 -17.92 6.73 3.98
CA ARG A 370 -17.90 7.26 2.63
C ARG A 370 -17.41 6.14 1.71
N SER A 371 -18.13 5.90 0.62
CA SER A 371 -17.68 5.00 -0.44
C SER A 371 -18.32 5.40 -1.76
N VAL A 372 -17.57 5.28 -2.85
CA VAL A 372 -18.09 5.35 -4.23
C VAL A 372 -18.53 4.00 -4.77
N ASN A 373 -18.26 2.92 -4.02
CA ASN A 373 -18.71 1.58 -4.41
C ASN A 373 -20.22 1.50 -4.31
N ALA A 374 -20.83 0.74 -5.23
CA ALA A 374 -22.27 0.46 -5.23
C ALA A 374 -22.65 -0.54 -4.11
N TYR A 375 -22.37 -0.18 -2.86
CA TYR A 375 -22.62 -0.97 -1.67
C TYR A 375 -23.36 -0.13 -0.62
N PRO A 376 -24.33 -0.69 0.13
CA PRO A 376 -25.06 0.06 1.15
C PRO A 376 -24.13 0.67 2.19
N LEU A 377 -24.18 2.00 2.33
CA LEU A 377 -23.49 2.71 3.40
C LEU A 377 -24.26 2.54 4.71
N PRO A 378 -23.58 2.27 5.85
CA PRO A 378 -24.22 2.40 7.14
C PRO A 378 -24.67 3.87 7.34
N PRO A 379 -25.83 4.11 7.97
CA PRO A 379 -26.23 5.46 8.32
C PRO A 379 -25.20 6.08 9.26
N GLU A 380 -25.04 7.40 9.20
CA GLU A 380 -24.23 8.11 10.18
C GLU A 380 -24.82 7.89 11.58
N ILE A 381 -23.98 7.48 12.52
CA ILE A 381 -24.36 7.28 13.91
C ILE A 381 -23.74 8.39 14.73
N ILE A 382 -24.57 9.16 15.42
CA ILE A 382 -24.16 10.11 16.46
C ILE A 382 -24.74 9.64 17.78
N LYS A 383 -23.88 9.30 18.75
CA LYS A 383 -24.28 8.83 20.08
C LYS A 383 -23.65 9.74 21.15
N PRO A 384 -24.45 10.36 22.03
CA PRO A 384 -23.91 11.13 23.15
C PRO A 384 -22.99 10.30 24.03
N ILE A 385 -21.86 10.88 24.43
CA ILE A 385 -20.98 10.28 25.44
C ILE A 385 -21.53 10.63 26.82
N SER A 386 -21.67 9.63 27.69
CA SER A 386 -22.20 9.84 29.04
C SER A 386 -21.26 10.71 29.87
N LYS A 387 -21.78 11.42 30.88
CA LYS A 387 -20.97 12.34 31.70
C LYS A 387 -19.83 11.63 32.42
N GLU A 388 -20.03 10.37 32.80
CA GLU A 388 -19.03 9.50 33.43
C GLU A 388 -17.87 9.20 32.47
N TRP A 389 -18.16 9.19 31.16
CA TRP A 389 -17.18 8.96 30.11
C TRP A 389 -16.43 10.23 29.67
N CYS A 390 -16.92 11.43 29.99
CA CYS A 390 -16.38 12.72 29.54
C CYS A 390 -15.03 13.16 30.16
N LEU A 391 -14.42 12.40 31.07
CA LEU A 391 -13.12 12.71 31.67
C LEU A 391 -12.04 11.66 31.31
N GLY A 392 -10.83 12.10 31.00
CA GLY A 392 -9.70 11.20 30.70
C GLY A 392 -9.69 10.71 29.26
N GLU A 393 -9.44 9.41 29.06
CA GLU A 393 -9.30 8.78 27.75
C GLU A 393 -10.38 7.73 27.48
N ILE A 394 -10.71 7.54 26.21
CA ILE A 394 -11.58 6.47 25.71
C ILE A 394 -10.80 5.70 24.65
N GLU A 395 -10.74 4.38 24.78
CA GLU A 395 -10.21 3.51 23.74
C GLU A 395 -11.23 3.40 22.61
N ILE A 396 -10.82 3.67 21.38
CA ILE A 396 -11.59 3.35 20.18
C ILE A 396 -10.90 2.19 19.46
N GLN A 397 -11.65 1.13 19.16
CA GLN A 397 -11.14 -0.07 18.50
C GLN A 397 -11.91 -0.41 17.22
N ILE A 398 -11.18 -0.67 16.14
CA ILE A 398 -11.66 -1.34 14.93
C ILE A 398 -11.21 -2.80 14.99
N SER A 399 -12.15 -3.74 14.91
CA SER A 399 -11.88 -5.17 14.97
C SER A 399 -12.47 -5.89 13.78
N SER A 400 -11.73 -6.83 13.20
CA SER A 400 -12.29 -7.72 12.19
C SER A 400 -13.24 -8.72 12.85
N ASN A 401 -14.54 -8.54 12.61
CA ASN A 401 -15.56 -9.51 13.02
C ASN A 401 -15.39 -10.81 12.21
N ASN A 402 -15.25 -10.67 10.90
CA ASN A 402 -15.02 -11.77 9.98
C ASN A 402 -14.23 -11.32 8.74
N GLU A 403 -14.12 -12.18 7.73
CA GLU A 403 -13.40 -11.90 6.48
C GLU A 403 -13.97 -10.68 5.73
N THR A 404 -15.27 -10.40 5.88
CA THR A 404 -16.00 -9.39 5.10
C THR A 404 -16.44 -8.18 5.92
N HIS A 405 -16.45 -8.24 7.26
CA HIS A 405 -16.96 -7.17 8.12
C HIS A 405 -16.01 -6.80 9.25
N CYS A 406 -16.09 -5.53 9.64
CA CYS A 406 -15.47 -4.99 10.85
C CYS A 406 -16.54 -4.49 11.82
N ASP A 407 -16.22 -4.60 13.10
CA ASP A 407 -16.97 -4.02 14.20
C ASP A 407 -16.15 -2.90 14.85
N VAL A 408 -16.86 -1.92 15.41
CA VAL A 408 -16.23 -0.79 16.08
C VAL A 408 -16.74 -0.65 17.50
N TYR A 409 -15.80 -0.49 18.43
CA TYR A 409 -16.04 -0.42 19.86
C TYR A 409 -15.45 0.85 20.46
N ALA A 410 -16.11 1.36 21.49
CA ALA A 410 -15.56 2.34 22.42
C ALA A 410 -15.48 1.70 23.81
N ARG A 411 -14.35 1.85 24.51
CA ARG A 411 -14.14 1.29 25.85
C ARG A 411 -13.63 2.30 26.85
N LYS A 412 -14.09 2.15 28.10
CA LYS A 412 -13.58 2.89 29.24
C LYS A 412 -13.60 2.02 30.48
N GLY A 413 -12.42 1.74 31.04
CA GLY A 413 -12.29 0.80 32.16
C GLY A 413 -12.79 -0.60 31.77
N HIS A 414 -13.83 -1.08 32.45
CA HIS A 414 -14.46 -2.38 32.16
C HIS A 414 -15.69 -2.28 31.26
N GLU A 415 -16.12 -1.07 30.90
CA GLU A 415 -17.31 -0.86 30.08
C GLU A 415 -16.94 -0.83 28.59
N GLU A 416 -17.80 -1.43 27.76
CA GLU A 416 -17.65 -1.51 26.31
C GLU A 416 -18.98 -1.16 25.63
N ILE A 417 -18.90 -0.36 24.56
CA ILE A 417 -20.02 -0.02 23.70
C ILE A 417 -19.66 -0.38 22.26
N LYS A 418 -20.45 -1.27 21.63
CA LYS A 418 -20.40 -1.44 20.18
C LYS A 418 -21.05 -0.23 19.50
N VAL A 419 -20.24 0.59 18.84
CA VAL A 419 -20.69 1.82 18.17
C VAL A 419 -21.46 1.46 16.90
N GLY A 420 -20.92 0.54 16.10
CA GLY A 420 -21.51 0.03 14.88
C GLY A 420 -20.68 -1.06 14.19
N SER A 421 -21.06 -1.37 12.95
CA SER A 421 -20.43 -2.38 12.08
C SER A 421 -20.41 -1.86 10.65
N TYR A 422 -19.44 -2.31 9.86
CA TYR A 422 -19.36 -1.96 8.44
C TYR A 422 -18.75 -3.09 7.61
N SER A 423 -19.11 -3.12 6.32
CA SER A 423 -18.54 -4.06 5.35
C SER A 423 -17.18 -3.55 4.87
N LYS A 424 -16.20 -4.45 4.75
CA LYS A 424 -14.90 -4.19 4.14
C LYS A 424 -15.04 -3.86 2.65
N ALA A 425 -16.20 -4.14 2.04
CA ALA A 425 -16.50 -3.76 0.66
C ALA A 425 -16.49 -2.25 0.40
N LEU A 426 -16.67 -1.44 1.46
CA LEU A 426 -16.64 0.02 1.37
C LEU A 426 -15.24 0.58 1.06
N LEU A 427 -14.19 -0.22 1.30
CA LEU A 427 -12.80 0.20 1.36
C LEU A 427 -11.95 -0.36 0.22
N THR A 428 -12.53 -1.15 -0.67
CA THR A 428 -11.84 -1.68 -1.83
C THR A 428 -11.90 -0.65 -2.94
N SER A 429 -10.74 -0.20 -3.43
CA SER A 429 -10.67 0.68 -4.59
C SER A 429 -11.06 -0.07 -5.88
N ASP A 430 -10.77 0.53 -7.03
CA ASP A 430 -10.85 -0.03 -8.39
C ASP A 430 -10.16 -1.40 -8.64
N GLY A 431 -9.64 -2.08 -7.61
CA GLY A 431 -8.91 -3.34 -7.71
C GLY A 431 -7.48 -3.21 -8.23
N ALA A 432 -7.02 -1.99 -8.52
CA ALA A 432 -5.76 -1.77 -9.23
C ALA A 432 -4.67 -1.08 -8.40
N THR A 433 -4.97 -0.38 -7.30
CA THR A 433 -4.00 0.62 -6.79
C THR A 433 -3.71 0.58 -5.29
N SER A 434 -4.69 0.44 -4.39
CA SER A 434 -4.46 0.60 -2.94
C SER A 434 -5.26 -0.36 -2.07
N GLY A 435 -4.73 -0.62 -0.86
CA GLY A 435 -5.41 -1.32 0.22
C GLY A 435 -5.77 -0.37 1.36
N GLY A 436 -6.60 -0.84 2.28
CA GLY A 436 -7.00 -0.11 3.47
C GLY A 436 -5.83 0.14 4.42
N VAL A 437 -5.81 1.33 5.01
CA VAL A 437 -4.89 1.74 6.07
C VAL A 437 -5.69 2.10 7.32
N LEU A 438 -5.12 1.83 8.49
CA LEU A 438 -5.74 2.04 9.80
C LEU A 438 -4.95 3.10 10.55
N GLY A 439 -5.61 4.10 11.11
CA GLY A 439 -4.89 5.20 11.71
C GLY A 439 -5.75 6.20 12.44
N VAL A 440 -5.13 7.31 12.82
CA VAL A 440 -5.76 8.42 13.54
C VAL A 440 -5.90 9.64 12.66
N TYR A 441 -6.88 10.49 12.96
CA TYR A 441 -7.02 11.81 12.36
C TYR A 441 -7.48 12.86 13.37
N ALA A 442 -7.22 14.14 13.07
CA ALA A 442 -7.79 15.28 13.79
C ALA A 442 -8.29 16.35 12.81
N THR A 443 -9.54 16.77 12.93
CA THR A 443 -10.16 17.68 11.96
C THR A 443 -11.10 18.69 12.59
N GLN A 444 -11.17 19.86 11.98
CA GLN A 444 -12.13 20.93 12.28
C GLN A 444 -13.45 20.75 11.52
N ASN A 445 -13.55 19.73 10.64
CA ASN A 445 -14.68 19.48 9.75
C ASN A 445 -15.13 20.75 8.98
N GLY A 446 -14.17 21.49 8.40
CA GLY A 446 -14.42 22.73 7.66
C GLY A 446 -14.47 23.99 8.54
N GLY A 447 -14.31 23.84 9.85
CA GLY A 447 -14.19 24.96 10.80
C GLY A 447 -12.94 25.82 10.59
N GLN A 448 -12.82 26.87 11.40
CA GLN A 448 -11.74 27.88 11.31
C GLN A 448 -10.87 27.94 12.57
N ARG A 449 -11.16 27.11 13.58
CA ARG A 449 -10.46 27.15 14.87
C ARG A 449 -9.61 25.90 15.03
N THR A 450 -8.30 26.09 14.94
CA THR A 450 -7.34 25.04 15.22
C THR A 450 -7.43 24.58 16.68
N PHE A 451 -7.26 23.29 16.90
CA PHE A 451 -7.12 22.67 18.22
C PHE A 451 -6.05 21.57 18.18
N TYR A 452 -5.68 21.10 19.38
CA TYR A 452 -4.78 19.98 19.57
C TYR A 452 -5.55 18.78 20.09
N GLY A 453 -5.54 17.68 19.33
CA GLY A 453 -5.98 16.37 19.77
C GLY A 453 -4.82 15.58 20.37
N TYR A 454 -5.09 14.69 21.31
CA TYR A 454 -4.07 13.81 21.89
C TYR A 454 -4.54 12.36 21.85
N VAL A 455 -3.66 11.49 21.39
CA VAL A 455 -3.88 10.05 21.37
C VAL A 455 -2.75 9.30 22.06
N SER A 456 -3.04 8.13 22.61
CA SER A 456 -2.04 7.28 23.28
C SER A 456 -2.33 5.81 23.03
N LYS A 457 -1.41 4.93 23.45
CA LYS A 457 -1.55 3.47 23.37
C LYS A 457 -2.01 3.00 21.99
N TRP A 458 -1.23 3.32 20.96
CA TRP A 458 -1.49 2.78 19.63
C TRP A 458 -1.19 1.29 19.64
N ARG A 459 -2.20 0.49 19.29
CA ARG A 459 -2.13 -0.97 19.23
C ARG A 459 -2.61 -1.46 17.88
N TYR A 460 -1.77 -2.24 17.22
CA TYR A 460 -2.20 -3.14 16.16
C TYR A 460 -1.86 -4.56 16.57
N SER A 461 -2.87 -5.39 16.75
CA SER A 461 -2.71 -6.80 17.12
C SER A 461 -3.15 -7.68 15.96
N PRO A 462 -2.22 -8.36 15.27
CA PRO A 462 -2.58 -9.41 14.33
C PRO A 462 -3.28 -10.55 15.09
N VAL A 463 -4.34 -11.11 14.52
CA VAL A 463 -5.06 -12.24 15.13
C VAL A 463 -4.88 -13.49 14.28
N ALA A 464 -5.12 -13.36 12.98
CA ALA A 464 -4.95 -14.45 12.03
C ALA A 464 -4.95 -13.97 10.58
N GLN A 465 -4.38 -14.79 9.70
CA GLN A 465 -4.36 -14.58 8.26
C GLN A 465 -5.02 -15.74 7.52
N LYS A 466 -5.90 -15.44 6.56
CA LYS A 466 -6.41 -16.46 5.64
C LYS A 466 -5.41 -16.72 4.52
N ILE A 467 -5.02 -17.97 4.34
CA ILE A 467 -4.16 -18.44 3.25
C ILE A 467 -4.91 -19.37 2.28
N GLY A 468 -6.20 -19.57 2.50
CA GLY A 468 -7.09 -20.37 1.66
C GLY A 468 -8.54 -20.16 2.11
N TYR A 469 -9.51 -20.74 1.39
CA TYR A 469 -10.93 -20.58 1.76
C TYR A 469 -11.24 -21.11 3.16
N LYS A 470 -10.58 -22.19 3.57
CA LYS A 470 -10.75 -22.88 4.86
C LYS A 470 -9.48 -22.86 5.72
N GLU A 471 -8.42 -22.22 5.24
CA GLU A 471 -7.09 -22.28 5.85
C GLU A 471 -6.73 -20.93 6.47
N VAL A 472 -6.41 -20.97 7.76
CA VAL A 472 -6.17 -19.82 8.61
C VAL A 472 -4.91 -20.07 9.42
N ILE A 473 -3.94 -19.16 9.35
CA ILE A 473 -2.77 -19.15 10.22
C ILE A 473 -3.06 -18.20 11.38
N LYS A 474 -3.03 -18.69 12.61
CA LYS A 474 -3.06 -17.83 13.82
C LYS A 474 -1.67 -17.23 14.05
N ILE A 475 -1.64 -15.98 14.49
CA ILE A 475 -0.42 -15.19 14.68
C ILE A 475 -0.13 -15.02 16.16
#